data_AF-A0A7V5YVX8-F1
#
_entry.id   AF-A0A7V5YVX8-F1
#
_cell.length_a   1.000
_cell.length_b   1.000
_cell.length_c   1.000
_cell.angle_alpha   90.00
_cell.angle_beta   90.00
_cell.angle_gamma   90.00
#
_symmetry.space_group_name_H-M   'P 1'
#
loop_
_entity.id
_entity.type
_entity.pdbx_description
1 polymer ?
#
loop_
_entity_poly.entity_id
_entity_poly.type
_entity_poly.pdbx_seq_one_letter_code
_entity_poly.pdbx_strand_id
1 'polypeptide(L)'
;REALAAARAAAREKEEAAKTPAAKERARASGQRRVEQARKKEQAAEARRDRAREALARFRTQARLAAKTRTWNLGTSLKSYIDPRVYYRWGQQVGYDVLGHYYPTTLQRKFAWVREEAGEKQPAEAGEALAE
;
A
#
# COMPACT_ATOMS: atom_id res chain seq x y z
N ARG A 1 -16.88 10.65 11.06
CA ARG A 1 -17.08 10.54 12.53
C ARG A 1 -18.46 11.02 12.95
N GLU A 2 -18.87 12.22 12.53
CA GLU A 2 -20.19 12.77 12.85
C GLU A 2 -21.36 11.89 12.39
N ALA A 3 -21.31 11.32 11.18
CA ALA A 3 -22.39 10.48 10.66
C ALA A 3 -22.62 9.18 11.45
N LEU A 4 -21.56 8.53 11.94
CA LEU A 4 -21.69 7.34 12.80
C LEU A 4 -22.19 7.72 14.21
N ALA A 5 -21.70 8.84 14.75
CA ALA A 5 -22.17 9.36 16.03
C ALA A 5 -23.66 9.73 15.98
N ALA A 6 -24.09 10.42 14.92
CA ALA A 6 -25.49 10.74 14.66
C ALA A 6 -26.36 9.48 14.48
N ALA A 7 -25.88 8.48 13.75
CA ALA A 7 -26.59 7.21 13.61
C ALA A 7 -26.75 6.46 14.94
N ARG A 8 -25.76 6.53 15.83
CA ARG A 8 -25.82 5.94 17.18
C ARG A 8 -26.77 6.70 18.10
N ALA A 9 -26.73 8.05 18.07
CA ALA A 9 -27.63 8.90 18.84
C ALA A 9 -29.09 8.66 18.41
N ALA A 10 -29.37 8.67 17.11
CA ALA A 10 -30.70 8.42 16.56
C ALA A 10 -31.21 6.99 16.83
N ALA A 11 -30.32 6.01 16.93
CA ALA A 11 -30.68 4.65 17.32
C ALA A 11 -31.11 4.56 18.80
N ARG A 12 -30.40 5.28 19.69
CA ARG A 12 -30.72 5.35 21.12
C ARG A 12 -32.03 6.08 21.38
N GLU A 13 -32.23 7.23 20.74
CA GLU A 13 -33.46 8.02 20.86
C GLU A 13 -34.70 7.22 20.43
N LYS A 14 -34.61 6.48 19.32
CA LYS A 14 -35.71 5.62 18.84
C LYS A 14 -35.98 4.42 19.74
N GLU A 15 -34.97 3.94 20.44
CA GLU A 15 -35.11 2.87 21.42
C GLU A 15 -35.79 3.37 22.71
N GLU A 16 -35.43 4.57 23.18
CA GLU A 16 -36.00 5.19 24.38
C GLU A 16 -37.44 5.67 24.15
N ALA A 17 -37.78 6.13 22.94
CA ALA A 17 -39.14 6.53 22.57
C ALA A 17 -40.13 5.34 22.42
N ALA A 18 -39.64 4.10 22.38
CA ALA A 18 -40.48 2.92 22.20
C ALA A 18 -41.16 2.50 23.51
N LYS A 19 -42.50 2.51 23.53
CA LYS A 19 -43.31 2.29 24.74
C LYS A 19 -43.61 0.82 25.04
N THR A 20 -43.47 -0.09 24.07
CA THR A 20 -43.73 -1.53 24.24
C THR A 20 -42.46 -2.36 24.07
N PRO A 21 -42.33 -3.51 24.75
CA PRO A 21 -41.16 -4.38 24.62
C PRO A 21 -40.87 -4.80 23.16
N ALA A 22 -41.91 -5.17 22.41
CA ALA A 22 -41.79 -5.56 21.01
C ALA A 22 -41.39 -4.39 20.09
N ALA A 23 -41.86 -3.17 20.37
CA ALA A 23 -41.43 -1.98 19.62
C ALA A 23 -39.97 -1.62 19.92
N LYS A 24 -39.52 -1.80 21.17
CA LYS A 24 -38.15 -1.56 21.60
C LYS A 24 -37.17 -2.53 20.93
N GLU A 25 -37.52 -3.81 20.83
CA GLU A 25 -36.72 -4.82 20.13
C GLU A 25 -36.58 -4.50 18.62
N ARG A 26 -37.68 -4.12 17.95
CA ARG A 26 -37.67 -3.70 16.55
C ARG A 26 -36.83 -2.43 16.34
N ALA A 27 -36.94 -1.45 17.26
CA ALA A 27 -36.15 -0.23 17.22
C ALA A 27 -34.65 -0.52 17.41
N ARG A 28 -34.28 -1.41 18.34
CA ARG A 28 -32.90 -1.90 18.53
C ARG A 28 -32.37 -2.56 17.27
N ALA A 29 -33.10 -3.52 16.70
CA ALA A 29 -32.67 -4.23 15.50
C ALA A 29 -32.48 -3.29 14.29
N SER A 30 -33.41 -2.34 14.09
CA SER A 30 -33.30 -1.33 13.03
C SER A 30 -32.14 -0.35 13.28
N GLY A 31 -31.97 0.10 14.52
CA GLY A 31 -30.88 0.98 14.95
C GLY A 31 -29.51 0.34 14.77
N GLN A 32 -29.36 -0.92 15.19
CA GLN A 32 -28.14 -1.70 15.00
C GLN A 32 -27.75 -1.81 13.52
N ARG A 33 -28.71 -2.15 12.64
CA ARG A 33 -28.45 -2.21 11.19
C ARG A 33 -27.97 -0.87 10.63
N ARG A 34 -28.58 0.24 11.03
CA ARG A 34 -28.18 1.58 10.59
C ARG A 34 -26.80 1.98 11.10
N VAL A 35 -26.50 1.71 12.37
CA VAL A 35 -25.18 1.96 12.98
C VAL A 35 -24.11 1.12 12.29
N GLU A 36 -24.39 -0.15 11.99
CA GLU A 36 -23.44 -1.03 11.29
C GLU A 36 -23.18 -0.53 9.86
N GLN A 37 -24.21 -0.14 9.12
CA GLN A 37 -24.04 0.47 7.79
C GLN A 37 -23.23 1.76 7.84
N ALA A 38 -23.50 2.64 8.81
CA ALA A 38 -22.73 3.87 9.00
C ALA A 38 -21.26 3.57 9.33
N ARG A 39 -21.00 2.55 10.17
CA ARG A 39 -19.64 2.11 10.52
C ARG A 39 -18.89 1.58 9.30
N LYS A 40 -19.53 0.72 8.49
CA LYS A 40 -18.94 0.19 7.25
C LYS A 40 -18.58 1.31 6.27
N LYS A 41 -19.46 2.29 6.09
CA LYS A 41 -19.18 3.47 5.24
C LYS A 41 -18.00 4.28 5.75
N GLU A 42 -17.92 4.52 7.05
CA GLU A 42 -16.81 5.26 7.65
C GLU A 42 -15.48 4.52 7.48
N GLN A 43 -15.44 3.22 7.74
CA GLN A 43 -14.24 2.39 7.53
C GLN A 43 -13.79 2.41 6.06
N ALA A 44 -14.73 2.29 5.11
CA ALA A 44 -14.42 2.36 3.69
C ALA A 44 -13.88 3.74 3.27
N ALA A 45 -14.42 4.82 3.84
CA ALA A 45 -13.96 6.18 3.59
C ALA A 45 -12.56 6.41 4.16
N GLU A 46 -12.27 5.90 5.36
CA GLU A 46 -10.95 5.96 5.99
C GLU A 46 -9.91 5.19 5.16
N ALA A 47 -10.20 3.96 4.77
CA ALA A 47 -9.32 3.16 3.91
C ALA A 47 -9.08 3.82 2.53
N ARG A 48 -10.08 4.54 1.99
CA ARG A 48 -9.91 5.32 0.75
C ARG A 48 -9.00 6.53 0.96
N ARG A 49 -9.20 7.26 2.07
CA ARG A 49 -8.39 8.42 2.43
C ARG A 49 -6.93 8.02 2.63
N ASP A 50 -6.67 6.91 3.30
CA ASP A 50 -5.30 6.48 3.60
C ASP A 50 -4.57 6.05 2.32
N ARG A 51 -5.23 5.28 1.44
CA ARG A 51 -4.71 5.00 0.09
C ARG A 51 -4.44 6.26 -0.73
N ALA A 52 -5.34 7.25 -0.67
CA ALA A 52 -5.15 8.51 -1.37
C ALA A 52 -3.96 9.31 -0.83
N ARG A 53 -3.73 9.29 0.49
CA ARG A 53 -2.57 9.93 1.13
C ARG A 53 -1.27 9.26 0.72
N GLU A 54 -1.21 7.94 0.70
CA GLU A 54 -0.04 7.18 0.24
C GLU A 54 0.26 7.47 -1.24
N ALA A 55 -0.76 7.45 -2.11
CA ALA A 55 -0.61 7.79 -3.52
C ALA A 55 -0.09 9.22 -3.70
N LEU A 56 -0.63 10.19 -2.96
CA LEU A 56 -0.19 11.58 -3.01
C LEU A 56 1.27 11.72 -2.55
N ALA A 57 1.66 11.05 -1.47
CA ALA A 57 3.05 11.04 -1.00
C ALA A 57 3.99 10.47 -2.06
N ARG A 58 3.62 9.35 -2.69
CA ARG A 58 4.37 8.75 -3.80
C ARG A 58 4.54 9.72 -4.96
N PHE A 59 3.45 10.36 -5.42
CA PHE A 59 3.50 11.30 -6.54
C PHE A 59 4.33 12.55 -6.23
N ARG A 60 4.24 13.08 -5.00
CA ARG A 60 5.08 14.20 -4.56
C ARG A 60 6.56 13.85 -4.59
N THR A 61 6.92 12.66 -4.12
CA THR A 61 8.31 12.17 -4.16
C THR A 61 8.79 12.02 -5.61
N GLN A 62 7.97 11.42 -6.48
CA GLN A 62 8.30 11.27 -7.91
C GLN A 62 8.48 12.63 -8.61
N ALA A 63 7.56 13.57 -8.39
CA ALA A 63 7.65 14.92 -8.96
C ALA A 63 8.91 15.66 -8.50
N ARG A 64 9.26 15.54 -7.21
CA ARG A 64 10.47 16.14 -6.66
C ARG A 64 11.73 15.54 -7.26
N LEU A 65 11.78 14.21 -7.43
CA LEU A 65 12.91 13.54 -8.08
C LEU A 65 13.05 13.98 -9.53
N ALA A 66 11.96 13.94 -10.30
CA ALA A 66 11.95 14.36 -11.70
C ALA A 66 12.42 15.82 -11.88
N ALA A 67 12.00 16.72 -10.99
CA ALA A 67 12.44 18.11 -11.02
C ALA A 67 13.95 18.25 -10.74
N LYS A 68 14.47 17.51 -9.76
CA LYS A 68 15.90 17.56 -9.37
C LYS A 68 16.82 16.92 -10.40
N THR A 69 16.38 15.85 -11.06
CA THR A 69 17.22 15.07 -11.98
C THR A 69 16.95 15.41 -13.45
N ARG A 70 16.20 16.49 -13.73
CA ARG A 70 15.74 16.85 -15.09
C ARG A 70 16.88 16.94 -16.11
N THR A 71 18.04 17.42 -15.69
CA THR A 71 19.20 17.67 -16.57
C THR A 71 20.29 16.61 -16.46
N TRP A 72 20.11 15.58 -15.63
CA TRP A 72 21.17 14.62 -15.30
C TRP A 72 20.98 13.29 -16.03
N ASN A 73 21.98 12.82 -16.77
CA ASN A 73 21.97 11.49 -17.38
C ASN A 73 22.44 10.41 -16.39
N LEU A 74 21.56 10.06 -15.46
CA LEU A 74 21.81 9.03 -14.44
C LEU A 74 21.94 7.62 -15.02
N GLY A 75 21.46 7.39 -16.25
CA GLY A 75 21.48 6.08 -16.89
C GLY A 75 22.89 5.58 -17.18
N THR A 76 23.80 6.45 -17.63
CA THR A 76 25.18 6.04 -17.94
C THR A 76 25.94 5.64 -16.68
N SER A 77 25.81 6.44 -15.61
CA SER A 77 26.40 6.13 -14.30
C SER A 77 25.90 4.80 -13.77
N LEU A 78 24.58 4.58 -13.81
CA LEU A 78 23.96 3.35 -13.34
C LEU A 78 24.41 2.10 -14.13
N LYS A 79 24.61 2.22 -15.45
CA LYS A 79 24.94 1.08 -16.32
C LYS A 79 26.42 0.68 -16.26
N SER A 80 27.32 1.65 -16.06
CA SER A 80 28.74 1.43 -16.35
C SER A 80 29.71 1.97 -15.30
N TYR A 81 29.37 2.99 -14.52
CA TYR A 81 30.34 3.66 -13.64
C TYR A 81 30.21 3.28 -12.15
N ILE A 82 29.08 2.70 -11.74
CA ILE A 82 28.85 2.28 -10.37
C ILE A 82 28.91 0.76 -10.30
N ASP A 83 29.70 0.23 -9.36
CA ASP A 83 29.74 -1.21 -9.09
C ASP A 83 28.39 -1.67 -8.50
N PRO A 84 27.69 -2.65 -9.13
CA PRO A 84 26.38 -3.11 -8.66
C PRO A 84 26.40 -3.70 -7.24
N ARG A 85 27.55 -4.17 -6.75
CA ARG A 85 27.72 -4.67 -5.37
C ARG A 85 27.49 -3.58 -4.33
N VAL A 86 27.76 -2.32 -4.67
CA VAL A 86 27.52 -1.18 -3.78
C VAL A 86 26.03 -1.05 -3.49
N TYR A 87 25.19 -1.05 -4.52
CA TYR A 87 23.74 -0.99 -4.34
C TYR A 87 23.19 -2.26 -3.71
N TYR A 88 23.70 -3.42 -4.08
CA TYR A 88 23.27 -4.69 -3.48
C TYR A 88 23.51 -4.71 -1.96
N ARG A 89 24.73 -4.35 -1.50
CA ARG A 89 25.05 -4.26 -0.06
C ARG A 89 24.17 -3.23 0.65
N TRP A 90 23.96 -2.06 0.05
CA TRP A 90 23.05 -1.07 0.60
C TRP A 90 21.61 -1.60 0.71
N GLY A 91 21.15 -2.31 -0.32
CA GLY A 91 19.84 -2.98 -0.34
C GLY A 91 19.66 -3.94 0.82
N GLN A 92 20.65 -4.79 1.07
CA GLN A 92 20.65 -5.73 2.20
C GLN A 92 20.56 -4.99 3.54
N GLN A 93 21.25 -3.86 3.71
CA GLN A 93 21.19 -3.06 4.93
C GLN A 93 19.79 -2.47 5.21
N VAL A 94 19.05 -2.13 4.16
CA VAL A 94 17.72 -1.50 4.29
C VAL A 94 16.56 -2.49 4.04
N GLY A 95 16.87 -3.79 3.87
CA GLY A 95 15.87 -4.84 3.60
C GLY A 95 15.19 -4.70 2.23
N TYR A 96 15.91 -4.20 1.22
CA TYR A 96 15.41 -3.97 -0.13
C TYR A 96 16.20 -4.76 -1.18
N ASP A 97 15.52 -5.61 -1.95
CA ASP A 97 16.14 -6.35 -3.05
C ASP A 97 16.36 -5.46 -4.28
N VAL A 98 17.51 -4.78 -4.29
CA VAL A 98 17.95 -3.94 -5.41
C VAL A 98 18.03 -4.74 -6.72
N LEU A 99 18.57 -5.96 -6.68
CA LEU A 99 18.82 -6.72 -7.90
C LEU A 99 17.54 -7.15 -8.59
N GLY A 100 16.47 -7.44 -7.84
CA GLY A 100 15.16 -7.79 -8.42
C GLY A 100 14.22 -6.60 -8.66
N HIS A 101 14.34 -5.52 -7.88
CA HIS A 101 13.30 -4.48 -7.84
C HIS A 101 13.77 -3.07 -8.27
N TYR A 102 15.08 -2.80 -8.32
CA TYR A 102 15.61 -1.48 -8.71
C TYR A 102 16.02 -1.42 -10.18
N TYR A 103 16.71 -2.45 -10.66
CA TYR A 103 17.23 -2.48 -12.03
C TYR A 103 16.16 -2.91 -13.05
N PRO A 104 16.13 -2.34 -14.26
CA PRO A 104 15.38 -2.91 -15.38
C PRO A 104 15.88 -4.31 -15.74
N THR A 105 15.02 -5.15 -16.32
CA THR A 105 15.29 -6.57 -16.64
C THR A 105 16.63 -6.83 -17.33
N THR A 106 17.05 -5.94 -18.24
CA THR A 106 18.34 -6.04 -18.93
C THR A 106 19.54 -5.88 -17.98
N LEU A 107 19.46 -4.98 -17.00
CA LEU A 107 20.50 -4.78 -15.99
C LEU A 107 20.47 -5.84 -14.89
N GLN A 108 19.29 -6.38 -14.56
CA GLN A 108 19.19 -7.53 -13.66
C GLN A 108 20.01 -8.72 -14.19
N ARG A 109 19.85 -9.04 -15.49
CA ARG A 109 20.64 -10.09 -16.16
C ARG A 109 22.13 -9.77 -16.19
N LYS A 110 22.50 -8.53 -16.51
CA LYS A 110 23.90 -8.08 -16.53
C LYS A 110 24.60 -8.24 -15.16
N PHE A 111 23.86 -8.04 -14.07
CA PHE A 111 24.40 -8.03 -12.71
C PHE A 111 24.02 -9.27 -11.89
N ALA A 112 23.49 -10.32 -12.52
CA ALA A 112 23.07 -11.55 -11.84
C ALA A 112 24.20 -12.22 -11.03
N TRP A 113 25.43 -12.16 -11.56
CA TRP A 113 26.65 -12.68 -10.91
C TRP A 113 26.93 -12.09 -9.52
N VAL A 114 26.36 -10.92 -9.19
CA VAL A 114 26.55 -10.30 -7.87
C VAL A 114 25.97 -11.15 -6.73
N ARG A 115 24.85 -11.84 -6.97
CA ARG A 115 24.26 -12.75 -5.97
C ARG A 115 25.14 -13.98 -5.75
N GLU A 116 25.71 -14.50 -6.83
CA GLU A 116 26.56 -15.68 -6.82
C GLU A 116 27.86 -15.41 -6.05
N GLU A 117 28.49 -14.25 -6.25
CA GLU A 117 29.65 -13.82 -5.46
C GLU A 117 29.33 -13.61 -3.98
N ALA A 118 28.10 -13.19 -3.67
CA ALA A 118 27.66 -12.99 -2.29
C ALA A 118 27.33 -14.30 -1.54
N GLY A 119 27.39 -15.45 -2.21
CA GLY A 119 27.06 -16.74 -1.62
C GLY A 119 25.55 -16.98 -1.44
N GLU A 120 24.69 -16.13 -2.02
CA GLU A 120 23.24 -16.34 -2.04
C GLU A 120 22.90 -17.30 -3.20
N LYS A 121 22.51 -18.54 -2.87
CA LYS A 121 21.93 -19.47 -3.84
C LYS A 121 20.61 -18.90 -4.35
N GLN A 122 20.42 -18.85 -5.68
CA GLN A 122 19.16 -18.44 -6.31
C GLN A 122 18.00 -19.31 -5.77
N PRO A 123 16.84 -18.74 -5.39
CA PRO A 123 15.62 -19.52 -5.32
C PRO A 123 15.25 -19.90 -6.77
N ALA A 124 15.07 -21.20 -6.99
CA ALA A 124 14.72 -21.76 -8.29
C ALA A 124 13.50 -21.05 -8.89
N GLU A 125 13.57 -20.81 -10.20
CA GLU A 125 12.63 -20.02 -10.97
C GLU A 125 11.17 -20.53 -10.83
N ALA A 126 10.28 -19.65 -10.38
CA ALA A 126 8.84 -19.80 -10.52
C ALA A 126 8.36 -18.69 -11.47
N GLY A 127 8.51 -18.91 -12.77
CA GLY A 127 8.16 -17.91 -13.79
C GLY A 127 7.83 -18.46 -15.18
N GLU A 128 7.75 -19.78 -15.35
CA GLU A 128 7.24 -20.41 -16.58
C GLU A 128 5.90 -21.10 -16.27
N ALA A 129 4.88 -20.30 -15.99
CA ALA A 129 3.48 -20.69 -16.05
C ALA A 129 2.64 -19.43 -15.94
N LEU A 130 2.22 -18.88 -17.08
CA LEU A 130 0.94 -18.17 -17.32
C LEU A 130 1.04 -17.50 -18.69
N ALA A 131 0.99 -18.33 -19.73
CA ALA A 131 0.63 -17.95 -21.09
C ALA A 131 -0.14 -19.12 -21.71
N GLU A 132 -1.40 -19.28 -21.29
CA GLU A 132 -2.51 -19.78 -22.11
C GLU A 132 -3.78 -19.03 -21.69
#